data_AF-A0A7V9P0M1-F1
#
_entry.id   AF-A0A7V9P0M1-F1
#
_cell.length_a   1.000
_cell.length_b   1.000
_cell.length_c   1.000
_cell.angle_alpha   90.00
_cell.angle_beta   90.00
_cell.angle_gamma   90.00
#
_symmetry.space_group_name_H-M   'P 1'
#
loop_
_entity.id
_entity.type
_entity.pdbx_description
1 polymer ?
#
loop_
_entity_poly.entity_id
_entity_poly.type
_entity_poly.pdbx_seq_one_letter_code
_entity_poly.pdbx_strand_id
1 'polypeptide(L)'
;MNKIFFLITVFGLLFSACKKPVKADFSTDKDVYLAGETVKLTNISGDAISYKWTMPNGQSLTTMNPEYKLAANLDDATITFKLETFSKNGKKSSICLKSVTVKASGQAAIWTTGYGGVQRNIYVDNIFIGSFTTQYDSILHNYPPGHLTGRFSVGHHQIIITTNNFVPDTVGMYISKGDSLYIMI
;
A
#
# COMPACT_ATOMS: atom_id res chain seq x y z
N MET A 1 -9.78 83.38 14.44
CA MET A 1 -9.39 82.38 13.42
C MET A 1 -8.31 81.47 14.01
N ASN A 2 -8.68 80.36 14.65
CA ASN A 2 -7.74 79.32 15.10
C ASN A 2 -8.14 78.02 14.41
N LYS A 3 -7.34 77.59 13.43
CA LYS A 3 -7.58 76.37 12.65
C LYS A 3 -7.04 75.17 13.41
N ILE A 4 -7.94 74.51 14.14
CA ILE A 4 -7.83 73.09 14.48
C ILE A 4 -7.93 72.31 13.18
N PHE A 5 -6.90 71.53 12.84
CA PHE A 5 -7.03 70.33 12.02
C PHE A 5 -5.91 69.36 12.41
N PHE A 6 -6.26 68.45 13.31
CA PHE A 6 -5.47 67.29 13.69
C PHE A 6 -5.36 66.37 12.46
N LEU A 7 -4.18 66.34 11.83
CA LEU A 7 -3.90 65.43 10.72
C LEU A 7 -3.52 64.06 11.31
N ILE A 8 -4.53 63.28 11.71
CA ILE A 8 -4.32 61.86 12.05
C ILE A 8 -4.18 61.12 10.72
N THR A 9 -2.94 61.02 10.23
CA THR A 9 -2.60 60.11 9.14
C THR A 9 -2.72 58.69 9.70
N VAL A 10 -3.93 58.12 9.60
CA VAL A 10 -4.15 56.68 9.74
C VAL A 10 -3.42 56.04 8.56
N PHE A 11 -2.13 55.76 8.74
CA PHE A 11 -1.37 54.88 7.87
C PHE A 11 -2.00 53.50 8.05
N GLY A 12 -2.97 53.20 7.19
CA GLY A 12 -3.57 51.88 7.08
C GLY A 12 -2.45 50.89 6.83
N LEU A 13 -1.98 50.27 7.91
CA LEU A 13 -1.20 49.04 7.87
C LEU A 13 -2.12 47.98 7.26
N LEU A 14 -2.20 47.99 5.93
CA LEU A 14 -2.47 46.79 5.15
C LEU A 14 -1.31 45.85 5.46
N PHE A 15 -1.41 45.13 6.58
CA PHE A 15 -0.66 43.91 6.80
C PHE A 15 -1.11 42.96 5.69
N SER A 16 -0.45 43.06 4.54
CA SER A 16 -0.48 42.05 3.50
C SER A 16 0.27 40.85 4.07
N ALA A 17 -0.39 40.14 5.00
CA ALA A 17 -0.02 38.80 5.40
C ALA A 17 -0.35 37.91 4.20
N CYS A 18 0.48 37.97 3.17
CA CYS A 18 0.45 37.04 2.05
C CYS A 18 0.84 35.67 2.60
N LYS A 19 -0.11 34.96 3.22
CA LYS A 19 0.09 33.58 3.64
C LYS A 19 0.23 32.74 2.37
N LYS A 20 1.39 32.09 2.23
CA LYS A 20 1.74 31.16 1.16
C LYS A 20 0.56 30.23 0.84
N PRO A 21 0.22 30.01 -0.45
CA PRO A 21 -0.91 29.16 -0.81
C PRO A 21 -0.67 27.73 -0.33
N VAL A 22 -1.72 27.09 0.19
CA VAL A 22 -1.67 25.67 0.54
C VAL A 22 -1.53 24.85 -0.75
N LYS A 23 -0.63 23.87 -0.77
CA LYS A 23 -0.42 22.96 -1.90
C LYS A 23 -0.70 21.53 -1.45
N ALA A 24 -1.77 20.92 -1.98
CA ALA A 24 -2.02 19.50 -1.79
C ALA A 24 -1.08 18.67 -2.65
N ASP A 25 -0.44 17.67 -2.04
CA ASP A 25 0.37 16.67 -2.72
C ASP A 25 0.55 15.45 -1.81
N PHE A 26 0.71 14.26 -2.39
CA PHE A 26 0.95 13.02 -1.65
C PHE A 26 1.65 11.98 -2.51
N SER A 27 2.26 10.95 -1.94
CA SER A 27 2.79 9.81 -2.70
C SER A 27 2.18 8.51 -2.24
N THR A 28 2.28 7.49 -3.08
CA THR A 28 2.02 6.08 -2.75
C THR A 28 3.35 5.35 -2.61
N ASP A 29 3.36 4.18 -1.98
CA ASP A 29 4.56 3.34 -1.85
C ASP A 29 4.90 2.57 -3.14
N LYS A 30 3.92 2.40 -4.04
CA LYS A 30 4.05 1.75 -5.35
C LYS A 30 3.12 2.43 -6.37
N ASP A 31 3.33 2.14 -7.66
CA ASP A 31 2.42 2.55 -8.74
C ASP A 31 1.45 1.44 -9.15
N VAL A 32 1.86 0.18 -8.96
CA VAL A 32 1.08 -1.02 -9.29
C VAL A 32 0.92 -1.88 -8.05
N TYR A 33 -0.31 -2.29 -7.77
CA TYR A 33 -0.69 -3.14 -6.65
C TYR A 33 -1.44 -4.38 -7.12
N LEU A 34 -1.38 -5.45 -6.33
CA LEU A 34 -2.29 -6.58 -6.45
C LEU A 34 -3.55 -6.32 -5.62
N ALA A 35 -4.72 -6.73 -6.14
CA ALA A 35 -5.98 -6.70 -5.42
C ALA A 35 -5.82 -7.33 -4.03
N GLY A 36 -6.24 -6.70 -2.93
CA GLY A 36 -5.99 -7.21 -1.59
C GLY A 36 -4.67 -6.75 -0.94
N GLU A 37 -3.81 -6.01 -1.62
CA GLU A 37 -2.70 -5.28 -0.96
C GLU A 37 -3.19 -4.03 -0.22
N THR A 38 -2.31 -3.42 0.57
CA THR A 38 -2.56 -2.14 1.26
C THR A 38 -1.77 -1.04 0.56
N VAL A 39 -2.46 0.03 0.15
CA VAL A 39 -1.84 1.25 -0.37
C VAL A 39 -1.46 2.15 0.80
N LYS A 40 -0.19 2.56 0.89
CA LYS A 40 0.29 3.51 1.89
C LYS A 40 0.34 4.91 1.30
N LEU A 41 -0.42 5.83 1.87
CA LEU A 41 -0.48 7.22 1.40
C LEU A 41 0.38 8.10 2.29
N THR A 42 1.38 8.76 1.70
CA THR A 42 2.27 9.69 2.40
C THR A 42 1.97 11.11 1.98
N ASN A 43 1.48 11.94 2.90
CA ASN A 43 1.25 13.34 2.63
C ASN A 43 2.58 14.11 2.48
N ILE A 44 2.73 14.82 1.37
CA ILE A 44 3.88 15.71 1.08
C ILE A 44 3.40 17.14 0.76
N SER A 45 2.22 17.49 1.24
CA SER A 45 1.60 18.81 1.04
C SER A 45 2.40 19.93 1.71
N GLY A 46 2.42 21.10 1.06
CA GLY A 46 3.04 22.30 1.58
C GLY A 46 2.02 23.22 2.27
N ASP A 47 2.40 23.76 3.44
CA ASP A 47 1.65 24.82 4.16
C ASP A 47 0.22 24.41 4.58
N ALA A 48 -0.05 23.10 4.62
CA ALA A 48 -1.30 22.50 5.09
C ALA A 48 -1.30 22.28 6.60
N ILE A 49 -2.44 22.48 7.26
CA ILE A 49 -2.63 22.27 8.70
C ILE A 49 -3.62 21.14 8.99
N SER A 50 -4.58 20.90 8.09
CA SER A 50 -5.48 19.75 8.18
C SER A 50 -5.71 19.11 6.82
N TYR A 51 -6.17 17.85 6.86
CA TYR A 51 -6.27 16.96 5.72
C TYR A 51 -7.65 16.31 5.70
N LYS A 52 -8.18 16.11 4.49
CA LYS A 52 -9.36 15.29 4.24
C LYS A 52 -9.08 14.43 3.03
N TRP A 53 -8.93 13.13 3.30
CA TRP A 53 -8.83 12.12 2.27
C TRP A 53 -10.23 11.68 1.87
N THR A 54 -10.46 11.43 0.59
CA THR A 54 -11.61 10.66 0.11
C THR A 54 -11.08 9.41 -0.54
N MET A 55 -11.40 8.28 0.09
CA MET A 55 -11.00 6.95 -0.35
C MET A 55 -11.90 6.47 -1.50
N PRO A 56 -11.45 5.48 -2.29
CA PRO A 56 -12.22 4.95 -3.42
C PRO A 56 -13.61 4.44 -3.07
N ASN A 57 -13.80 3.92 -1.84
CA ASN A 57 -15.09 3.49 -1.32
C ASN A 57 -15.98 4.64 -0.78
N GLY A 58 -15.55 5.90 -0.94
CA GLY A 58 -16.23 7.08 -0.41
C GLY A 58 -15.93 7.43 1.04
N GLN A 59 -15.18 6.57 1.76
CA GLN A 59 -14.79 6.85 3.15
C GLN A 59 -13.91 8.11 3.22
N SER A 60 -14.16 8.95 4.23
CA SER A 60 -13.33 10.12 4.51
C SER A 60 -12.43 9.89 5.72
N LEU A 61 -11.16 10.27 5.61
CA LEU A 61 -10.18 10.20 6.71
C LEU A 61 -9.47 11.54 6.89
N THR A 62 -9.02 11.82 8.11
CA THR A 62 -8.30 13.05 8.47
C THR A 62 -6.87 12.81 8.95
N THR A 63 -6.48 11.54 9.10
CA THR A 63 -5.10 11.14 9.43
C THR A 63 -4.13 11.66 8.38
N MET A 64 -2.93 12.11 8.80
CA MET A 64 -1.93 12.68 7.91
C MET A 64 -1.46 11.69 6.84
N ASN A 65 -1.14 10.45 7.23
CA ASN A 65 -0.66 9.39 6.36
C ASN A 65 -1.57 8.16 6.52
N PRO A 66 -2.73 8.11 5.85
CA PRO A 66 -3.63 6.98 5.95
C PRO A 66 -3.15 5.79 5.14
N GLU A 67 -3.70 4.62 5.45
CA GLU A 67 -3.56 3.41 4.63
C GLU A 67 -4.93 3.00 4.08
N TYR A 68 -4.95 2.35 2.92
CA TYR A 68 -6.18 1.85 2.31
C TYR A 68 -6.00 0.40 1.84
N LYS A 69 -6.81 -0.50 2.41
CA LYS A 69 -6.84 -1.92 2.02
C LYS A 69 -7.66 -2.11 0.75
N LEU A 70 -7.03 -2.57 -0.32
CA LEU A 70 -7.71 -2.96 -1.55
C LEU A 70 -8.56 -4.20 -1.29
N ALA A 71 -9.73 -4.29 -1.94
CA ALA A 71 -10.53 -5.50 -1.89
C ALA A 71 -9.80 -6.64 -2.64
N ALA A 72 -9.85 -7.85 -2.09
CA ALA A 72 -9.11 -9.00 -2.61
C ALA A 72 -9.62 -9.52 -3.97
N ASN A 73 -10.85 -9.15 -4.32
CA ASN A 73 -11.57 -9.60 -5.52
C ASN A 73 -11.71 -8.48 -6.57
N LEU A 74 -10.84 -7.46 -6.56
CA LEU A 74 -10.83 -6.46 -7.62
C LEU A 74 -10.35 -7.09 -8.94
N ASP A 75 -10.98 -6.67 -10.04
CA ASP A 75 -10.40 -6.84 -11.37
C ASP A 75 -9.24 -5.86 -11.57
N ASP A 76 -8.56 -6.00 -12.71
CA ASP A 76 -7.67 -4.97 -13.21
C ASP A 76 -8.41 -3.62 -13.26
N ALA A 77 -7.88 -2.64 -12.52
CA ALA A 77 -8.55 -1.37 -12.32
C ALA A 77 -7.56 -0.22 -12.13
N THR A 78 -8.04 0.99 -12.38
CA THR A 78 -7.35 2.22 -11.95
C THR A 78 -8.11 2.80 -10.78
N ILE A 79 -7.44 2.99 -9.65
CA ILE A 79 -8.05 3.47 -8.41
C ILE A 79 -7.52 4.85 -8.08
N THR A 80 -8.42 5.80 -7.85
CA THR A 80 -8.07 7.21 -7.57
C THR A 80 -8.29 7.56 -6.10
N PHE A 81 -7.28 8.18 -5.52
CA PHE A 81 -7.32 8.78 -4.18
C PHE A 81 -7.41 10.29 -4.30
N LYS A 82 -8.19 10.90 -3.40
CA LYS A 82 -8.30 12.35 -3.31
C LYS A 82 -7.77 12.83 -1.96
N LEU A 83 -6.88 13.81 -2.00
CA LEU A 83 -6.47 14.59 -0.83
C LEU A 83 -6.98 16.02 -0.99
N GLU A 84 -7.72 16.50 -0.02
CA GLU A 84 -8.02 17.91 0.17
C GLU A 84 -7.27 18.42 1.41
N THR A 85 -6.55 19.52 1.26
CA THR A 85 -5.76 20.13 2.33
C THR A 85 -6.28 21.51 2.66
N PHE A 86 -6.17 21.92 3.92
CA PHE A 86 -6.66 23.21 4.39
C PHE A 86 -5.58 23.98 5.14
N SER A 87 -5.53 25.28 4.91
CA SER A 87 -4.69 26.21 5.67
C SER A 87 -5.19 26.40 7.11
N LYS A 88 -4.36 26.99 7.98
CA LYS A 88 -4.62 27.21 9.44
C LYS A 88 -6.01 27.75 9.79
N ASN A 89 -6.63 28.55 8.92
CA ASN A 89 -7.92 29.18 9.18
C ASN A 89 -9.06 28.58 8.33
N GLY A 90 -8.83 27.46 7.63
CA GLY A 90 -9.80 26.84 6.72
C GLY A 90 -10.14 27.64 5.46
N LYS A 91 -9.69 28.89 5.33
CA LYS A 91 -10.06 29.82 4.24
C LYS A 91 -9.45 29.49 2.87
N LYS A 92 -8.36 28.73 2.85
CA LYS A 92 -7.72 28.25 1.62
C LYS A 92 -7.67 26.73 1.66
N SER A 93 -8.04 26.11 0.55
CA SER A 93 -7.89 24.69 0.32
C SER A 93 -7.18 24.41 -1.02
N SER A 94 -6.64 23.21 -1.13
CA SER A 94 -6.05 22.67 -2.35
C SER A 94 -6.40 21.19 -2.44
N ILE A 95 -6.57 20.68 -3.66
CA ILE A 95 -6.94 19.30 -3.95
C ILE A 95 -5.85 18.66 -4.80
N CYS A 96 -5.50 17.42 -4.48
CA CYS A 96 -4.67 16.55 -5.30
C CYS A 96 -5.41 15.22 -5.54
N LEU A 97 -5.34 14.73 -6.77
CA LEU A 97 -5.80 13.41 -7.17
C LEU A 97 -4.59 12.61 -7.64
N LYS A 98 -4.43 11.38 -7.18
CA LYS A 98 -3.49 10.42 -7.76
C LYS A 98 -4.15 9.07 -7.92
N SER A 99 -3.76 8.39 -8.98
CA SER A 99 -4.30 7.08 -9.32
C SER A 99 -3.20 6.04 -9.30
N VAL A 100 -3.55 4.83 -8.89
CA VAL A 100 -2.69 3.64 -8.94
C VAL A 100 -3.33 2.59 -9.83
N THR A 101 -2.51 1.75 -10.43
CA THR A 101 -2.99 0.56 -11.13
C THR A 101 -3.14 -0.59 -10.14
N VAL A 102 -4.28 -1.28 -10.19
CA VAL A 102 -4.52 -2.51 -9.46
C VAL A 102 -4.64 -3.64 -10.48
N LYS A 103 -3.99 -4.77 -10.18
CA LYS A 103 -4.08 -6.01 -10.93
C LYS A 103 -4.85 -7.05 -10.14
N ALA A 104 -5.70 -7.80 -10.83
CA ALA A 104 -6.39 -8.95 -10.23
C ALA A 104 -5.36 -9.92 -9.63
N SER A 105 -5.73 -10.57 -8.53
CA SER A 105 -4.84 -11.49 -7.84
C SER A 105 -5.58 -12.67 -7.23
N GLY A 106 -4.82 -13.71 -6.93
CA GLY A 106 -5.22 -14.83 -6.08
C GLY A 106 -4.21 -15.05 -4.96
N GLN A 107 -4.59 -15.84 -3.96
CA GLN A 107 -3.71 -16.32 -2.91
C GLN A 107 -3.37 -17.79 -3.16
N ALA A 108 -2.12 -18.14 -2.87
CA ALA A 108 -1.70 -19.53 -2.82
C ALA A 108 -0.85 -19.77 -1.57
N ALA A 109 -1.14 -20.86 -0.89
CA ALA A 109 -0.29 -21.43 0.14
C ALA A 109 0.50 -22.59 -0.48
N ILE A 110 1.82 -22.47 -0.46
CA ILE A 110 2.75 -23.48 -0.96
C ILE A 110 3.22 -24.28 0.23
N TRP A 111 2.92 -25.57 0.21
CA TRP A 111 3.21 -26.55 1.24
C TRP A 111 4.23 -27.54 0.72
N THR A 112 5.17 -27.96 1.56
CA THR A 112 6.01 -29.10 1.24
C THR A 112 5.96 -30.12 2.35
N THR A 113 5.87 -31.39 1.97
CA THR A 113 6.14 -32.50 2.89
C THR A 113 7.61 -32.91 2.73
N GLY A 114 8.39 -32.94 3.80
CA GLY A 114 9.81 -33.24 3.66
C GLY A 114 10.56 -33.45 4.95
N TYR A 115 11.78 -33.98 4.81
CA TYR A 115 12.73 -34.20 5.89
C TYR A 115 12.99 -32.89 6.65
N GLY A 116 12.79 -32.97 7.96
CA GLY A 116 13.04 -31.87 8.88
C GLY A 116 14.44 -31.29 8.85
N GLY A 117 14.55 -30.03 9.27
CA GLY A 117 15.83 -29.35 9.45
C GLY A 117 16.46 -28.81 8.17
N VAL A 118 15.81 -28.96 7.00
CA VAL A 118 16.29 -28.42 5.72
C VAL A 118 15.54 -27.13 5.38
N GLN A 119 16.28 -26.05 5.14
CA GLN A 119 15.71 -24.80 4.63
C GLN A 119 15.32 -24.95 3.16
N ARG A 120 14.08 -24.60 2.85
CA ARG A 120 13.49 -24.61 1.51
C ARG A 120 13.30 -23.16 1.07
N ASN A 121 13.90 -22.79 -0.05
CA ASN A 121 13.74 -21.46 -0.66
C ASN A 121 12.73 -21.57 -1.79
N ILE A 122 11.70 -20.75 -1.75
CA ILE A 122 10.62 -20.76 -2.75
C ILE A 122 10.78 -19.55 -3.66
N TYR A 123 10.69 -19.83 -4.96
CA TYR A 123 10.64 -18.84 -6.01
C TYR A 123 9.33 -19.00 -6.78
N VAL A 124 8.74 -17.88 -7.18
CA VAL A 124 7.64 -17.86 -8.16
C VAL A 124 8.10 -17.01 -9.34
N ASP A 125 8.06 -17.59 -10.54
CA ASP A 125 8.60 -17.01 -11.78
C ASP A 125 10.05 -16.52 -11.62
N ASN A 126 10.88 -17.34 -10.97
CA ASN A 126 12.27 -17.03 -10.61
C ASN A 126 12.46 -15.89 -9.59
N ILE A 127 11.38 -15.36 -9.00
CA ILE A 127 11.47 -14.34 -7.96
C ILE A 127 11.41 -15.02 -6.59
N PHE A 128 12.42 -14.81 -5.76
CA PHE A 128 12.45 -15.31 -4.39
C PHE A 128 11.32 -14.69 -3.57
N ILE A 129 10.44 -15.52 -3.02
CA ILE A 129 9.28 -15.07 -2.22
C ILE A 129 9.42 -15.39 -0.74
N GLY A 130 10.33 -16.31 -0.38
CA GLY A 130 10.62 -16.60 1.01
C GLY A 130 11.22 -17.98 1.21
N SER A 131 11.48 -18.31 2.46
CA SER A 131 12.00 -19.60 2.86
C SER A 131 11.38 -20.07 4.16
N PHE A 132 11.32 -21.39 4.35
CA PHE A 132 10.95 -21.99 5.63
C PHE A 132 11.82 -23.21 5.93
N THR A 133 11.86 -23.58 7.20
CA THR A 133 12.51 -24.81 7.68
C THR A 133 11.49 -25.54 8.54
N THR A 134 11.19 -26.80 8.21
CA THR A 134 10.35 -27.65 9.06
C THR A 134 11.16 -28.08 10.28
N GLN A 135 10.62 -27.85 11.48
CA GLN A 135 11.24 -28.26 12.74
C GLN A 135 10.53 -29.48 13.30
N TYR A 136 11.23 -30.32 14.06
CA TYR A 136 10.61 -31.47 14.70
C TYR A 136 9.67 -31.00 15.81
N ASP A 137 8.43 -31.44 15.79
CA ASP A 137 7.47 -31.23 16.86
C ASP A 137 7.47 -32.46 17.78
N SER A 138 7.97 -32.29 19.01
CA SER A 138 8.04 -33.36 20.00
C SER A 138 6.68 -33.80 20.54
N ILE A 139 5.65 -32.95 20.42
CA ILE A 139 4.28 -33.24 20.85
C ILE A 139 3.59 -34.10 19.80
N LEU A 140 3.73 -33.73 18.52
CA LEU A 140 3.14 -34.46 17.40
C LEU A 140 4.00 -35.65 16.92
N HIS A 141 5.23 -35.75 17.43
CA HIS A 141 6.22 -36.76 17.04
C HIS A 141 6.46 -36.78 15.51
N ASN A 142 6.44 -35.61 14.88
CA ASN A 142 6.58 -35.47 13.43
C ASN A 142 7.26 -34.14 13.04
N TYR A 143 7.52 -33.96 11.74
CA TYR A 143 7.90 -32.67 11.18
C TYR A 143 6.66 -32.04 10.55
N PRO A 144 5.99 -31.08 11.20
CA PRO A 144 4.85 -30.40 10.61
C PRO A 144 5.22 -29.79 9.26
N PRO A 145 4.31 -29.84 8.27
CA PRO A 145 4.52 -29.21 6.98
C PRO A 145 4.82 -27.73 7.13
N GLY A 146 5.86 -27.27 6.43
CA GLY A 146 6.14 -25.86 6.28
C GLY A 146 5.25 -25.28 5.18
N HIS A 147 4.82 -24.04 5.36
CA HIS A 147 4.03 -23.34 4.36
C HIS A 147 4.50 -21.91 4.18
N LEU A 148 4.38 -21.42 2.96
CA LEU A 148 4.49 -20.01 2.62
C LEU A 148 3.20 -19.59 1.91
N THR A 149 2.53 -18.58 2.44
CA THR A 149 1.35 -18.01 1.80
C THR A 149 1.71 -16.68 1.15
N GLY A 150 1.37 -16.55 -0.12
CA GLY A 150 1.58 -15.33 -0.89
C GLY A 150 0.33 -14.91 -1.65
N ARG A 151 0.40 -13.69 -2.18
CA ARG A 151 -0.59 -13.16 -3.12
C ARG A 151 0.12 -12.91 -4.44
N PHE A 152 -0.50 -13.34 -5.52
CA PHE A 152 0.13 -13.43 -6.84
C PHE A 152 -0.83 -12.91 -7.90
N SER A 153 -0.29 -12.44 -9.03
CA SER A 153 -1.11 -12.07 -10.18
C SER A 153 -1.94 -13.24 -10.69
N VAL A 154 -2.99 -12.94 -11.45
CA VAL A 154 -3.74 -13.97 -12.19
C VAL A 154 -2.91 -14.45 -13.38
N GLY A 155 -2.87 -15.76 -13.61
CA GLY A 155 -2.20 -16.37 -14.76
C GLY A 155 -1.41 -17.63 -14.43
N HIS A 156 -0.59 -18.05 -15.40
CA HIS A 156 0.33 -19.17 -15.22
C HIS A 156 1.59 -18.71 -14.50
N HIS A 157 1.97 -19.47 -13.48
CA HIS A 157 3.14 -19.24 -12.65
C HIS A 157 3.99 -20.50 -12.54
N GLN A 158 5.30 -20.34 -12.50
CA GLN A 158 6.23 -21.41 -12.18
C GLN A 158 6.70 -21.28 -10.73
N ILE A 159 6.45 -22.32 -9.93
CA ILE A 159 6.98 -22.44 -8.58
C ILE A 159 8.26 -23.24 -8.67
N ILE A 160 9.32 -22.73 -8.06
CA ILE A 160 10.59 -23.43 -7.94
C ILE A 160 10.92 -23.52 -6.45
N ILE A 161 11.13 -24.73 -5.96
CA ILE A 161 11.63 -24.97 -4.61
C ILE A 161 13.06 -25.45 -4.72
N THR A 162 13.96 -24.73 -4.07
CA THR A 162 15.37 -25.11 -3.99
C THR A 162 15.75 -25.46 -2.57
N THR A 163 16.75 -26.33 -2.44
CA THR A 163 17.49 -26.52 -1.21
C THR A 163 18.96 -26.58 -1.50
N ASN A 164 19.77 -26.32 -0.48
CA ASN A 164 21.23 -26.22 -0.63
C ASN A 164 21.87 -27.50 -1.19
N ASN A 165 21.20 -28.65 -1.11
CA ASN A 165 21.78 -29.96 -1.42
C ASN A 165 21.01 -30.80 -2.45
N PHE A 166 19.94 -30.29 -3.06
CA PHE A 166 19.10 -31.06 -3.99
C PHE A 166 18.77 -30.28 -5.26
N VAL A 167 18.46 -31.04 -6.33
CA VAL A 167 17.93 -30.49 -7.57
C VAL A 167 16.62 -29.74 -7.28
N PRO A 168 16.41 -28.55 -7.86
CA PRO A 168 15.16 -27.82 -7.68
C PRO A 168 13.94 -28.59 -8.18
N ASP A 169 12.88 -28.60 -7.38
CA ASP A 169 11.56 -29.06 -7.82
C ASP A 169 10.82 -27.90 -8.48
N THR A 170 10.26 -28.11 -9.67
CA THR A 170 9.53 -27.09 -10.42
C THR A 170 8.11 -27.56 -10.72
N VAL A 171 7.13 -26.75 -10.34
CA VAL A 171 5.70 -27.03 -10.54
C VAL A 171 5.03 -25.82 -11.18
N GLY A 172 4.28 -26.04 -12.26
CA GLY A 172 3.42 -25.02 -12.83
C GLY A 172 2.12 -24.91 -12.06
N MET A 173 1.64 -23.69 -11.82
CA MET A 173 0.29 -23.44 -11.30
C MET A 173 -0.43 -22.40 -12.13
N TYR A 174 -1.76 -22.45 -12.13
CA TYR A 174 -2.60 -21.39 -12.67
C TYR A 174 -3.37 -20.74 -11.52
N ILE A 175 -3.24 -19.43 -11.37
CA ILE A 175 -3.90 -18.64 -10.34
C ILE A 175 -5.02 -17.85 -10.99
N SER A 176 -6.25 -18.06 -10.52
CA SER A 176 -7.42 -17.27 -10.90
C SER A 176 -7.70 -16.16 -9.89
N LYS A 177 -8.53 -15.20 -10.30
CA LYS A 177 -8.94 -14.08 -9.46
C LYS A 177 -9.67 -14.58 -8.22
N GLY A 178 -9.22 -14.12 -7.04
CA GLY A 178 -9.85 -14.44 -5.76
C GLY A 178 -9.53 -15.84 -5.25
N ASP A 179 -8.67 -16.59 -5.93
CA ASP A 179 -8.30 -17.93 -5.52
C ASP A 179 -7.69 -17.94 -4.10
N SER A 180 -7.84 -19.09 -3.44
CA SER A 180 -7.15 -19.43 -2.19
C SER A 180 -6.69 -20.87 -2.31
N LEU A 181 -5.62 -21.08 -3.07
CA LEU A 181 -5.11 -22.40 -3.42
C LEU A 181 -4.21 -22.96 -2.33
N TYR A 182 -4.21 -24.28 -2.20
CA TYR A 182 -3.28 -25.04 -1.38
C TYR A 182 -2.52 -25.97 -2.31
N ILE A 183 -1.22 -25.77 -2.43
CA ILE A 183 -0.36 -26.51 -3.36
C ILE A 183 0.63 -27.30 -2.54
N MET A 184 0.54 -28.62 -2.62
CA MET A 184 1.51 -29.53 -2.02
C MET A 184 2.54 -29.90 -3.08
N ILE A 185 3.82 -29.71 -2.74
CA ILE A 185 4.97 -30.09 -3.55
C ILE A 185 5.82 -31.08 -2.75
#